data_AF-A0A3D4U619-F1
#
_entry.id   AF-A0A3D4U619-F1
#
_cell.length_a   1.000
_cell.length_b   1.000
_cell.length_c   1.000
_cell.angle_alpha   90.00
_cell.angle_beta   90.00
_cell.angle_gamma   90.00
#
_symmetry.space_group_name_H-M   'P 1'
#
loop_
_entity.id
_entity.type
_entity.pdbx_description
1 polymer ?
#
loop_
_entity_poly.entity_id
_entity_poly.type
_entity_poly.pdbx_seq_one_letter_code
_entity_poly.pdbx_strand_id
1 'polypeptide(L)' 'MSVKLEVRSAKWHGKSVKCGCIFDFPAAQKRLAELNVIAAGEDFWSEPEKAQPIMQEITTLQNQMSKVENLAAEI' A
#
# COMPACT_ATOMS: atom_id res chain seq x y z
N MET A 1 -30.69 -11.48 -29.98
CA MET A 1 -30.75 -12.17 -28.68
C MET A 1 -29.68 -11.57 -27.79
N SER A 2 -30.05 -10.72 -26.82
CA SER A 2 -29.10 -10.05 -25.92
C SER A 2 -29.28 -10.60 -24.51
N VAL A 3 -28.27 -11.32 -24.03
CA VAL A 3 -28.29 -11.92 -22.70
C VAL A 3 -27.89 -10.85 -21.69
N LYS A 4 -28.85 -10.42 -20.86
CA LYS A 4 -28.62 -9.48 -19.76
C LYS A 4 -28.00 -10.26 -18.61
N LEU A 5 -26.68 -10.17 -18.44
CA LEU A 5 -26.01 -10.71 -17.26
C LEU A 5 -26.32 -9.80 -16.07
N GLU A 6 -27.34 -10.14 -15.30
CA GLU A 6 -27.55 -9.58 -13.97
C GLU A 6 -26.47 -10.12 -13.04
N VAL A 7 -25.44 -9.31 -12.82
CA VAL A 7 -24.45 -9.55 -11.77
C VAL A 7 -25.16 -9.40 -10.44
N ARG A 8 -25.62 -10.53 -9.89
CA ARG A 8 -26.21 -10.60 -8.55
C ARG A 8 -25.16 -10.12 -7.55
N SER A 9 -25.39 -8.94 -7.00
CA SER A 9 -24.57 -8.34 -5.94
C SER A 9 -24.53 -9.29 -4.74
N ALA A 10 -23.40 -9.99 -4.59
CA ALA A 10 -23.11 -10.78 -3.40
C ALA A 10 -22.87 -9.80 -2.25
N LYS A 11 -23.83 -9.72 -1.32
CA LYS A 11 -23.73 -8.89 -0.12
C LYS A 11 -22.87 -9.63 0.92
N TRP A 12 -21.56 -9.41 0.87
CA TRP A 12 -20.60 -9.95 1.83
C TRP A 12 -20.81 -9.30 3.21
N HIS A 13 -21.35 -10.06 4.15
CA HIS A 13 -21.41 -9.68 5.56
C HIS A 13 -20.33 -10.44 6.34
N GLY A 14 -19.06 -10.13 6.04
CA GLY A 14 -17.95 -10.58 6.87
C GLY A 14 -17.64 -9.51 7.90
N LYS A 15 -17.88 -9.78 9.19
CA LYS A 15 -17.21 -9.03 10.26
C LYS A 15 -15.73 -9.40 10.19
N SER A 16 -14.99 -8.75 9.30
CA SER A 16 -13.54 -8.89 9.19
C SER A 16 -12.94 -8.30 10.45
N VAL A 17 -12.66 -9.18 11.40
CA VAL A 17 -11.62 -8.96 12.40
C VAL A 17 -10.39 -8.59 11.59
N LYS A 18 -9.82 -7.40 11.87
CA LYS A 18 -8.61 -6.87 11.25
C LYS A 18 -7.40 -7.76 11.61
N CYS A 19 -7.41 -9.03 11.22
CA CYS A 19 -6.23 -9.83 11.11
C CYS A 19 -5.60 -9.36 9.80
N GLY A 20 -4.58 -8.50 9.92
CA GLY A 20 -3.90 -7.85 8.80
C GLY A 20 -3.74 -8.84 7.66
N CYS A 21 -4.28 -8.47 6.51
CA CYS A 21 -4.08 -9.26 5.32
C CYS A 21 -2.57 -9.35 5.15
N ILE A 22 -2.03 -10.54 4.87
CA ILE A 22 -0.59 -10.72 4.54
C ILE A 22 -0.14 -9.72 3.44
N PHE A 23 -1.11 -9.18 2.68
CA PHE A 23 -0.96 -8.19 1.64
C PHE A 23 -1.86 -6.96 1.87
N ASP A 24 -1.67 -6.22 2.97
CA ASP A 24 -2.29 -4.89 3.18
C ASP A 24 -1.67 -3.82 2.24
N PHE A 25 -1.62 -4.10 0.93
CA PHE A 25 -1.07 -3.21 -0.11
C PHE A 25 -1.68 -1.80 -0.10
N PRO A 26 -3.01 -1.61 0.09
CA PRO A 26 -3.59 -0.27 0.20
C PRO A 26 -3.13 0.49 1.46
N ALA A 27 -2.84 -0.21 2.56
CA ALA A 27 -2.34 0.41 3.79
C ALA A 27 -0.86 0.78 3.64
N ALA A 28 -0.06 -0.09 3.01
CA ALA A 28 1.33 0.19 2.67
C ALA A 28 1.45 1.42 1.75
N GLN A 29 0.58 1.55 0.76
CA GLN A 29 0.54 2.72 -0.12
C GLN A 29 0.21 4.02 0.64
N LYS A 30 -0.77 3.98 1.55
CA LYS A 30 -1.09 5.14 2.41
C LYS A 30 0.09 5.52 3.29
N ARG A 31 0.73 4.53 3.91
CA ARG A 31 1.89 4.75 4.77
C ARG A 31 3.06 5.37 4.00
N LEU A 32 3.33 4.89 2.80
CA LEU A 32 4.36 5.44 1.92
C LEU A 32 4.07 6.91 1.58
N ALA A 33 2.82 7.25 1.25
CA ALA A 33 2.43 8.63 0.97
C ALA A 33 2.65 9.57 2.19
N GLU A 34 2.32 9.12 3.41
CA GLU A 34 2.59 9.88 4.64
C GLU A 34 4.09 10.14 4.83
N LEU A 35 4.92 9.11 4.66
CA LEU A 35 6.37 9.21 4.80
C LEU A 35 7.00 10.11 3.73
N ASN A 36 6.47 10.10 2.51
CA ASN A 36 6.90 11.02 1.46
C ASN A 36 6.56 12.48 1.75
N VAL A 37 5.41 12.75 2.39
CA VAL A 37 5.07 14.11 2.83
C VAL A 37 6.04 14.58 3.91
N ILE A 38 6.41 13.70 4.84
CA ILE A 38 7.42 13.99 5.87
C ILE A 38 8.79 14.26 5.22
N ALA A 39 9.19 13.43 4.25
CA ALA A 39 10.44 13.58 3.52
C ALA A 39 10.51 14.83 2.63
N ALA A 40 9.36 15.37 2.22
CA ALA A 40 9.27 16.60 1.44
C ALA A 40 9.46 17.88 2.28
N GLY A 41 9.42 17.80 3.61
CA GLY A 41 9.73 18.93 4.48
C GLY A 41 11.24 19.24 4.54
N GLU A 42 11.62 20.51 4.52
CA GLU A 42 13.03 20.92 4.64
C GLU A 42 13.64 20.56 6.01
N ASP A 43 12.83 20.56 7.08
CA ASP A 43 13.26 20.20 8.43
C ASP A 43 13.67 18.72 8.53
N PHE A 44 13.11 17.86 7.69
CA PHE A 44 13.42 16.44 7.69
C PHE A 44 14.88 16.15 7.32
N TRP A 45 15.45 16.94 6.40
CA TRP A 45 16.84 16.81 5.96
C TRP A 45 17.84 17.47 6.92
N SER A 46 17.34 18.27 7.88
CA SER A 46 18.16 18.90 8.90
C SER A 46 18.62 17.93 9.99
N GLU A 47 17.91 16.81 10.19
CA GLU A 47 18.23 15.78 11.19
C GLU A 47 18.50 14.41 10.54
N PRO A 48 19.72 14.15 10.06
CA PRO A 48 20.05 12.95 9.29
C PRO A 48 19.86 11.64 10.08
N GLU A 49 20.01 11.67 11.41
CA GLU A 49 19.77 10.51 12.27
C GLU A 49 18.30 10.08 12.29
N LYS A 50 17.37 11.04 12.20
CA LYS A 50 15.93 10.77 12.11
C LYS A 50 15.49 10.44 10.69
N ALA A 51 16.18 10.99 9.69
CA ALA A 51 15.88 10.75 8.29
C ALA A 51 16.21 9.33 7.82
N GLN A 52 17.32 8.76 8.30
CA GLN A 52 17.76 7.40 7.93
C GLN A 52 16.68 6.31 8.10
N PRO A 53 16.07 6.13 9.29
CA PRO A 53 15.09 5.06 9.48
C PRO A 53 13.84 5.28 8.61
N ILE A 54 13.44 6.53 8.39
CA ILE A 54 12.26 6.86 7.55
C ILE A 54 12.55 6.57 6.08
N MET A 55 13.76 6.87 5.59
CA MET A 55 14.18 6.52 4.23
C MET A 55 14.28 5.00 4.03
N GLN A 56 14.74 4.27 5.04
CA GLN A 56 14.74 2.80 5.02
C GLN A 56 13.30 2.25 4.95
N GLU A 57 12.37 2.79 5.73
CA GLU A 57 10.96 2.40 5.70
C GLU A 57 10.34 2.64 4.31
N ILE A 58 10.56 3.83 3.71
CA ILE A 58 10.12 4.15 2.35
C ILE A 58 10.67 3.15 1.33
N THR A 59 11.98 2.88 1.38
CA THR A 59 12.64 1.95 0.45
C THR A 59 12.09 0.52 0.60
N THR A 60 11.82 0.10 1.83
CA THR A 60 11.30 -1.24 2.11
C THR A 60 9.87 -1.40 1.58
N LEU A 61 9.03 -0.39 1.81
CA LEU A 61 7.65 -0.36 1.29
C LEU A 61 7.65 -0.33 -0.25
N GLN A 62 8.47 0.51 -0.89
CA GLN A 62 8.59 0.54 -2.35
C GLN A 62 9.03 -0.81 -2.93
N ASN A 63 10.03 -1.47 -2.32
CA ASN A 63 10.49 -2.78 -2.76
C ASN A 63 9.40 -3.85 -2.62
N GLN A 64 8.63 -3.84 -1.53
CA GLN A 64 7.51 -4.75 -1.35
C GLN A 64 6.42 -4.52 -2.40
N MET A 65 6.08 -3.26 -2.67
CA MET A 65 5.07 -2.90 -3.67
C MET A 65 5.51 -3.29 -5.08
N SER A 66 6.75 -2.98 -5.45
CA SER A 66 7.29 -3.35 -6.77
C SER A 66 7.30 -4.86 -6.99
N LYS A 67 7.60 -5.67 -5.97
CA LYS A 67 7.52 -7.14 -6.08
C LYS A 67 6.10 -7.62 -6.37
N VAL A 68 5.11 -7.03 -5.70
CA VAL A 68 3.69 -7.35 -5.94
C VAL A 68 3.26 -6.94 -7.35
N GLU A 69 3.65 -5.76 -7.81
CA GLU A 69 3.36 -5.28 -9.16
C GLU A 69 3.99 -6.15 -10.25
N ASN A 70 5.26 -6.56 -10.06
CA ASN A 70 5.93 -7.47 -10.99
C ASN A 70 5.23 -8.82 -11.07
N LEU A 71 4.86 -9.42 -9.94
CA LEU A 71 4.10 -10.67 -9.90
C LEU A 71 2.73 -10.53 -10.58
N ALA A 72 2.05 -9.39 -10.41
CA ALA A 72 0.78 -9.13 -11.05
C ALA A 72 0.90 -8.93 -12.57
N ALA A 73 2.05 -8.49 -13.07
CA ALA A 73 2.32 -8.32 -14.50
C ALA A 73 2.67 -9.64 -15.23
N GLU A 74 3.08 -10.67 -14.50
CA GLU A 74 3.43 -11.99 -15.06
C GLU A 74 2.23 -12.97 -15.14
N ILE A 75 1.04 -12.55 -14.69
CA ILE A 75 -0.22 -13.34 -14.71
C ILE A 75 -1.16 -12.80 -15.79
#